data_AF-A0A836CDQ7-F1
#
_entry.id   AF-A0A836CDQ7-F1
#
_cell.length_a   1.000
_cell.length_b   1.000
_cell.length_c   1.000
_cell.angle_alpha   90.00
_cell.angle_beta   90.00
_cell.angle_gamma   90.00
#
_symmetry.space_group_name_H-M   'P 1'
#
loop_
_entity.id
_entity.type
_entity.pdbx_description
1 polymer ?
#
loop_
_entity_poly.entity_id
_entity_poly.type
_entity_poly.pdbx_seq_one_letter_code
_entity_poly.pdbx_strand_id
1 'polypeptide(L)'
;MRRRAKQEEPTAAAVDLDFADRDRALKDYKIAVEYKHLWQHAPGGVYVTPDLDDLRIWHGVIFVRRGMYANGMFKFSVELPQNYGDAGAWPRLVFMSTVFNPLVKPSNGELDLRLMMPGWNPAGGDCMLKVITYMKKIFYTKDFALAAPPNPEAQRMFRDNKSGFAERAAACVEESLSRRYESPPGSSLKFTEPRPAHDSVAARILGAQIGVPAAAGGGDAGAEAEGGDAMEA
;
A
#
# COMPACT_ATOMS: atom_id res chain seq x y z
N MET A 1 15.05 12.78 -65.53
CA MET A 1 15.40 13.71 -64.43
C MET A 1 14.42 13.51 -63.27
N ARG A 2 14.79 12.77 -62.22
CA ARG A 2 14.00 12.68 -60.98
C ARG A 2 14.64 13.61 -59.95
N ARG A 3 13.93 14.70 -59.59
CA ARG A 3 14.32 15.63 -58.52
C ARG A 3 14.37 14.84 -57.20
N ARG A 4 15.54 14.75 -56.57
CA ARG A 4 15.63 14.32 -55.16
C ARG A 4 14.93 15.39 -54.32
N ALA A 5 13.89 14.99 -53.59
CA ALA A 5 13.30 15.82 -52.55
C ALA A 5 14.40 16.12 -51.53
N LYS A 6 14.61 17.41 -51.26
CA LYS A 6 15.55 17.90 -50.25
C LYS A 6 14.94 17.54 -48.90
N GLN A 7 15.52 16.57 -48.19
CA GLN A 7 15.18 16.34 -46.78
C GLN A 7 15.62 17.58 -46.01
N GLU A 8 14.65 18.29 -45.43
CA GLU A 8 14.93 19.38 -44.49
C GLU A 8 15.40 18.76 -43.18
N GLU A 9 16.59 19.15 -42.72
CA GLU A 9 17.11 18.73 -41.42
C GLU A 9 16.22 19.32 -40.32
N PRO A 10 15.87 18.51 -39.29
CA PRO A 10 15.02 18.98 -38.21
C PRO A 10 15.72 20.11 -37.44
N THR A 11 14.98 21.17 -37.14
CA THR A 11 15.47 22.29 -36.33
C THR A 11 15.85 21.83 -34.93
N ALA A 12 16.84 22.45 -34.28
CA ALA A 12 17.27 22.11 -32.92
C ALA A 12 16.10 22.05 -31.92
N ALA A 13 15.15 22.99 -32.01
CA ALA A 13 13.95 23.01 -31.17
C ALA A 13 13.06 21.77 -31.35
N ALA A 14 12.96 21.21 -32.57
CA ALA A 14 12.20 19.99 -32.83
C ALA A 14 12.89 18.74 -32.26
N VAL A 15 14.24 18.72 -32.28
CA VAL A 15 15.04 17.65 -31.67
C VAL A 15 14.94 17.68 -30.14
N ASP A 16 14.97 18.88 -29.55
CA ASP A 16 14.83 19.06 -28.11
C ASP A 16 13.45 18.64 -27.58
N LEU A 17 12.38 18.93 -28.33
CA LEU A 17 11.03 18.47 -28.03
C LEU A 17 10.91 16.94 -28.09
N ASP A 18 11.45 16.30 -29.14
CA ASP A 18 11.50 14.83 -29.24
C ASP A 18 12.28 14.19 -28.09
N PHE A 19 13.38 14.81 -27.66
CA PHE A 19 14.17 14.33 -26.53
C PHE A 19 13.38 14.41 -25.22
N ALA A 20 12.72 15.54 -24.94
CA ALA A 20 11.93 15.74 -23.74
C ALA A 20 10.71 14.79 -23.68
N ASP A 21 10.06 14.57 -24.82
CA ASP A 21 8.93 13.63 -24.91
C ASP A 21 9.39 12.18 -24.68
N ARG A 22 10.55 11.81 -25.23
CA ARG A 22 11.16 10.50 -24.97
C ARG A 22 11.58 10.33 -23.51
N ASP A 23 12.17 11.34 -22.88
CA ASP A 23 12.54 11.30 -21.46
C ASP A 23 11.30 11.10 -20.57
N ARG A 24 10.22 11.85 -20.85
CA ARG A 24 8.94 11.70 -20.15
C ARG A 24 8.38 10.29 -20.32
N ALA A 25 8.36 9.77 -21.55
CA ALA A 25 7.85 8.42 -21.82
C ALA A 25 8.64 7.34 -21.07
N LEU A 26 9.97 7.48 -20.97
CA LEU A 26 10.82 6.56 -20.20
C LEU A 26 10.54 6.63 -18.70
N LYS A 27 10.32 7.83 -18.16
CA LYS A 27 9.94 8.04 -16.76
C LYS A 27 8.56 7.43 -16.46
N ASP A 28 7.57 7.64 -17.32
CA ASP A 28 6.23 7.07 -17.16
C ASP A 28 6.25 5.54 -17.28
N TYR A 29 7.06 4.99 -18.20
CA TYR A 29 7.29 3.55 -18.29
C TYR A 29 7.88 2.97 -17.00
N LYS A 30 8.85 3.67 -16.38
CA LYS A 30 9.43 3.26 -15.10
C LYS A 30 8.37 3.24 -13.98
N ILE A 31 7.49 4.23 -13.93
CA ILE A 31 6.36 4.28 -12.98
C ILE A 31 5.46 3.05 -13.17
N ALA A 32 5.13 2.68 -14.41
CA ALA A 32 4.32 1.50 -14.70
C ALA A 32 5.01 0.18 -14.26
N VAL A 33 6.33 0.08 -14.46
CA VAL A 33 7.12 -1.07 -13.98
C VAL A 33 7.11 -1.14 -12.46
N GLU A 34 7.30 -0.02 -11.76
CA GLU A 34 7.23 0.04 -10.30
C GLU A 34 5.84 -0.31 -9.77
N TYR A 35 4.76 0.10 -10.45
CA TYR A 35 3.41 -0.29 -10.09
C TYR A 35 3.19 -1.80 -10.21
N LYS A 36 3.64 -2.40 -11.32
CA LYS A 36 3.61 -3.86 -11.48
C LYS A 36 4.40 -4.58 -10.38
N HIS A 37 5.56 -4.06 -10.03
CA HIS A 37 6.38 -4.59 -8.95
C HIS A 37 5.66 -4.46 -7.59
N LEU A 38 5.04 -3.32 -7.31
CA LEU A 38 4.25 -3.13 -6.10
C LEU A 38 3.08 -4.12 -6.04
N TRP A 39 2.36 -4.34 -7.14
CA TRP A 39 1.25 -5.29 -7.16
C TRP A 39 1.66 -6.73 -6.75
N GLN A 40 2.88 -7.14 -7.10
CA GLN A 40 3.41 -8.46 -6.76
C GLN A 40 3.99 -8.56 -5.34
N HIS A 41 4.47 -7.44 -4.78
CA HIS A 41 5.24 -7.42 -3.54
C HIS A 41 4.65 -6.51 -2.45
N ALA A 42 3.46 -5.97 -2.66
CA ALA A 42 2.82 -5.05 -1.73
C ALA A 42 2.73 -5.70 -0.34
N PRO A 43 3.10 -4.96 0.72
CA PRO A 43 3.05 -5.52 2.05
C PRO A 43 1.60 -5.78 2.43
N GLY A 44 1.32 -6.97 2.99
CA GLY A 44 -0.05 -7.39 3.30
C GLY A 44 -0.84 -6.36 4.12
N GLY A 45 -2.11 -6.18 3.77
CA GLY A 45 -2.99 -5.17 4.37
C GLY A 45 -2.82 -3.77 3.78
N VAL A 46 -1.99 -3.57 2.76
CA VAL A 46 -1.90 -2.31 2.00
C VAL A 46 -2.35 -2.54 0.57
N TYR A 47 -3.20 -1.66 0.08
CA TYR A 47 -3.69 -1.67 -1.30
C TYR A 47 -3.43 -0.31 -1.91
N VAL A 48 -2.89 -0.29 -3.12
CA VAL A 48 -2.52 0.93 -3.83
C VAL A 48 -2.88 0.77 -5.30
N THR A 49 -3.42 1.82 -5.90
CA THR A 49 -3.73 1.91 -7.32
C THR A 49 -3.37 3.31 -7.82
N PRO A 50 -2.85 3.46 -9.05
CA PRO A 50 -2.76 4.77 -9.68
C PRO A 50 -4.17 5.37 -9.88
N ASP A 51 -4.20 6.68 -10.01
CA ASP A 51 -5.33 7.44 -10.51
C ASP A 51 -5.67 7.01 -11.95
N LEU A 52 -6.93 7.18 -12.34
CA LEU A 52 -7.37 6.81 -13.69
C LEU A 52 -6.92 7.83 -14.74
N ASP A 53 -6.77 9.09 -14.34
CA ASP A 53 -6.48 10.21 -15.24
C ASP A 53 -5.00 10.65 -15.13
N ASP A 54 -4.35 10.43 -13.99
CA ASP A 54 -2.94 10.79 -13.78
C ASP A 54 -2.09 9.67 -13.12
N LEU A 55 -1.21 9.04 -13.90
CA LEU A 55 -0.29 8.00 -13.43
C LEU A 55 0.66 8.45 -12.31
N ARG A 56 0.79 9.75 -12.07
CA ARG A 56 1.62 10.34 -11.00
C ARG A 56 0.89 10.48 -9.68
N ILE A 57 -0.43 10.31 -9.66
CA ILE A 57 -1.24 10.32 -8.44
C ILE A 57 -1.64 8.89 -8.14
N TRP A 58 -1.33 8.41 -6.95
CA TRP A 58 -1.67 7.06 -6.51
C TRP A 58 -2.53 7.15 -5.26
N HIS A 59 -3.58 6.33 -5.21
CA HIS A 59 -4.49 6.23 -4.08
C HIS A 59 -4.24 4.93 -3.34
N GLY A 60 -4.18 5.00 -2.03
CA GLY A 60 -3.89 3.85 -1.19
C GLY A 60 -4.74 3.77 0.07
N VAL A 61 -4.83 2.57 0.60
CA VAL A 61 -5.43 2.30 1.91
C VAL A 61 -4.61 1.25 2.65
N ILE A 62 -4.46 1.44 3.96
CA ILE A 62 -3.87 0.45 4.86
C ILE A 62 -4.88 0.00 5.91
N PHE A 63 -5.01 -1.32 6.05
CA PHE A 63 -5.72 -1.99 7.12
C PHE A 63 -4.73 -2.46 8.18
N VAL A 64 -4.68 -1.74 9.30
CA VAL A 64 -3.75 -2.05 10.38
C VAL A 64 -4.29 -3.20 11.21
N ARG A 65 -3.48 -4.25 11.43
CA ARG A 65 -3.96 -5.50 12.06
C ARG A 65 -3.65 -5.61 13.55
N ARG A 66 -2.64 -4.91 14.04
CA ARG A 66 -2.12 -5.02 15.42
C ARG A 66 -1.50 -3.70 15.86
N GLY A 67 -1.24 -3.58 17.16
CA GLY A 67 -0.63 -2.38 17.75
C GLY A 67 -1.66 -1.29 18.08
N MET A 68 -1.17 -0.08 18.35
CA MET A 68 -2.01 1.04 18.83
C MET A 68 -3.09 1.48 17.84
N TYR A 69 -2.93 1.17 16.56
CA TYR A 69 -3.88 1.53 15.49
C TYR A 69 -4.63 0.29 14.95
N ALA A 70 -4.69 -0.81 15.71
CA ALA A 70 -5.35 -2.03 15.27
C ALA A 70 -6.79 -1.77 14.80
N ASN A 71 -7.19 -2.45 13.72
CA ASN A 71 -8.48 -2.32 13.03
C ASN A 71 -8.70 -0.98 12.30
N GLY A 72 -7.72 -0.06 12.33
CA GLY A 72 -7.79 1.18 11.57
C GLY A 72 -7.74 0.97 10.05
N MET A 73 -8.42 1.85 9.34
CA MET A 73 -8.53 1.89 7.87
C MET A 73 -8.07 3.25 7.35
N PHE A 74 -6.76 3.44 7.21
CA PHE A 74 -6.20 4.75 6.87
C PHE A 74 -6.03 4.89 5.36
N LYS A 75 -6.69 5.88 4.77
CA LYS A 75 -6.55 6.24 3.36
C LYS A 75 -5.39 7.22 3.20
N PHE A 76 -4.66 7.09 2.11
CA PHE A 76 -3.55 7.98 1.76
C PHE A 76 -3.47 8.18 0.26
N SER A 77 -2.82 9.25 -0.16
CA SER A 77 -2.41 9.47 -1.54
C SER A 77 -0.90 9.58 -1.64
N VAL A 78 -0.37 9.29 -2.83
CA VAL A 78 1.03 9.50 -3.19
C VAL A 78 1.08 10.32 -4.47
N GLU A 79 1.86 11.38 -4.46
CA GLU A 79 2.10 12.24 -5.61
C GLU A 79 3.56 12.09 -6.05
N LEU A 80 3.75 11.68 -7.30
CA LEU A 80 5.05 11.53 -7.94
C LEU A 80 5.43 12.86 -8.60
N PRO A 81 6.59 13.45 -8.29
CA PRO A 81 7.01 14.69 -8.95
C PRO A 81 7.25 14.45 -10.44
N GLN A 82 7.26 15.52 -11.25
CA GLN A 82 7.48 15.41 -12.70
C GLN A 82 8.83 14.77 -13.06
N ASN A 83 9.85 15.07 -12.26
CA ASN A 83 11.19 14.50 -12.34
C ASN A 83 11.36 13.19 -11.54
N TYR A 84 10.27 12.48 -11.21
CA TYR A 84 10.37 11.19 -10.53
C TYR A 84 11.27 10.22 -11.28
N GLY A 85 12.16 9.56 -10.53
CA GLY A 85 13.22 8.72 -11.09
C GLY A 85 14.60 9.39 -11.07
N ASP A 86 14.65 10.71 -10.91
CA ASP A 86 15.89 11.47 -10.73
C ASP A 86 16.31 11.50 -9.25
N ALA A 87 17.59 11.78 -8.99
CA ALA A 87 18.09 11.91 -7.63
C ALA A 87 17.43 13.11 -6.91
N GLY A 88 17.00 12.91 -5.67
CA GLY A 88 16.30 13.95 -4.90
C GLY A 88 14.85 14.20 -5.30
N ALA A 89 14.27 13.41 -6.22
CA ALA A 89 12.87 13.50 -6.61
C ALA A 89 11.95 12.60 -5.74
N TRP A 90 11.86 12.90 -4.44
CA TRP A 90 11.00 12.15 -3.53
C TRP A 90 9.53 12.20 -3.96
N PRO A 91 8.80 11.08 -3.84
CA PRO A 91 7.35 11.13 -3.87
C PRO A 91 6.81 11.79 -2.59
N ARG A 92 5.62 12.36 -2.66
CA ARG A 92 4.93 12.95 -1.51
C ARG A 92 3.78 12.05 -1.08
N LEU A 93 3.85 11.50 0.14
CA LEU A 93 2.80 10.66 0.71
C LEU A 93 2.01 11.42 1.77
N VAL A 94 0.68 11.45 1.62
CA VAL A 94 -0.23 12.18 2.50
C VAL A 94 -1.37 11.28 2.97
N PHE A 95 -1.59 11.21 4.28
CA PHE A 95 -2.77 10.58 4.83
C PHE A 95 -4.00 11.48 4.64
N MET A 96 -5.06 10.91 4.08
CA MET A 96 -6.37 11.55 3.97
C MET A 96 -7.24 11.28 5.20
N SER A 97 -6.94 10.20 5.94
CA SER A 97 -7.44 9.95 7.29
C SER A 97 -6.58 10.68 8.33
N THR A 98 -7.13 11.05 9.48
CA THR A 98 -6.30 11.61 10.56
C THR A 98 -5.37 10.53 11.12
N VAL A 99 -4.08 10.85 11.27
CA VAL A 99 -3.08 9.96 11.84
C VAL A 99 -2.25 10.71 12.87
N PHE A 100 -2.46 10.41 14.15
CA PHE A 100 -1.64 10.94 15.24
C PHE A 100 -0.38 10.08 15.42
N ASN A 101 0.69 10.37 14.68
CA ASN A 101 1.95 9.60 14.71
C ASN A 101 3.18 10.54 14.69
N PRO A 102 4.30 10.22 15.37
CA PRO A 102 5.50 11.07 15.39
C PRO A 102 6.06 11.45 14.01
N LEU A 103 5.89 10.57 13.01
CA LEU A 103 6.41 10.73 11.65
C LEU A 103 5.46 11.45 10.68
N VAL A 104 4.24 11.78 11.12
CA VAL A 104 3.20 12.38 10.28
C VAL A 104 2.97 13.83 10.70
N LYS A 105 3.04 14.76 9.76
CA LYS A 105 2.81 16.19 10.02
C LYS A 105 1.33 16.42 10.39
N PRO A 106 1.01 16.98 11.56
CA PRO A 106 -0.39 17.19 11.98
C PRO A 106 -1.15 18.18 11.10
N SER A 107 -0.45 19.13 10.47
CA SER A 107 -1.07 20.21 9.68
C SER A 107 -1.65 19.74 8.35
N ASN A 108 -1.09 18.68 7.76
CA ASN A 108 -1.47 18.26 6.41
C ASN A 108 -1.46 16.74 6.19
N GLY A 109 -1.15 15.93 7.20
CA GLY A 109 -1.12 14.47 7.10
C GLY A 109 0.08 13.90 6.33
N GLU A 110 1.06 14.72 5.97
CA GLU A 110 2.21 14.28 5.18
C GLU A 110 3.19 13.44 6.02
N LEU A 111 3.58 12.29 5.48
CA LEU A 111 4.61 11.43 6.06
C LEU A 111 6.00 11.94 5.68
N ASP A 112 6.88 12.12 6.66
CA ASP A 112 8.27 12.50 6.38
C ASP A 112 9.10 11.29 5.91
N LEU A 113 9.31 11.19 4.60
CA LEU A 113 10.10 10.14 3.98
C LEU A 113 11.61 10.30 4.19
N ARG A 114 12.10 11.49 4.54
CA ARG A 114 13.54 11.80 4.60
C ARG A 114 14.22 11.07 5.75
N LEU A 115 13.48 10.67 6.79
CA LEU A 115 14.01 9.92 7.91
C LEU A 115 14.44 8.50 7.52
N MET A 116 13.79 7.89 6.52
CA MET A 116 14.16 6.57 5.99
C MET A 116 14.98 6.68 4.69
N MET A 117 14.77 7.74 3.92
CA MET A 117 15.43 7.99 2.64
C MET A 117 16.00 9.43 2.63
N PRO A 118 17.12 9.71 3.33
CA PRO A 118 17.67 11.06 3.48
C PRO A 118 18.14 11.70 2.17
N GLY A 119 18.44 10.88 1.16
CA GLY A 119 18.71 11.29 -0.21
C GLY A 119 18.04 10.31 -1.16
N TRP A 120 16.92 10.71 -1.79
CA TRP A 120 16.19 9.84 -2.70
C TRP A 120 17.11 9.38 -3.83
N ASN A 121 17.40 8.08 -3.86
CA ASN A 121 18.35 7.49 -4.79
C ASN A 121 17.75 6.27 -5.51
N PRO A 122 17.10 6.48 -6.66
CA PRO A 122 16.53 5.39 -7.45
C PRO A 122 17.56 4.38 -7.94
N ALA A 123 18.79 4.81 -8.23
CA ALA A 123 19.88 3.90 -8.62
C ALA A 123 20.34 3.02 -7.45
N GLY A 124 20.23 3.53 -6.21
CA GLY A 124 20.43 2.78 -4.96
C GLY A 124 19.22 1.95 -4.53
N GLY A 125 18.20 1.84 -5.38
CA GLY A 125 17.01 1.03 -5.16
C GLY A 125 15.87 1.73 -4.42
N ASP A 126 15.91 3.05 -4.23
CA ASP A 126 14.73 3.76 -3.74
C ASP A 126 13.62 3.75 -4.79
N CYS A 127 12.47 3.25 -4.39
CA CYS A 127 11.34 2.99 -5.27
C CYS A 127 10.04 3.05 -4.45
N MET A 128 8.91 3.04 -5.13
CA MET A 128 7.61 3.12 -4.49
C MET A 128 7.36 1.97 -3.50
N LEU A 129 7.86 0.76 -3.77
CA LEU A 129 7.74 -0.36 -2.82
C LEU A 129 8.38 -0.04 -1.46
N LYS A 130 9.55 0.61 -1.44
CA LYS A 130 10.19 1.04 -0.19
C LYS A 130 9.36 2.12 0.52
N VAL A 131 8.79 3.06 -0.22
CA VAL A 131 7.91 4.12 0.33
C VAL A 131 6.70 3.51 1.02
N ILE A 132 6.00 2.60 0.34
CA ILE A 132 4.81 1.92 0.90
C ILE A 132 5.18 1.02 2.08
N THR A 133 6.32 0.34 2.02
CA THR A 133 6.81 -0.46 3.13
C THR A 133 7.14 0.39 4.35
N TYR A 134 7.79 1.54 4.15
CA TYR A 134 8.08 2.49 5.21
C TYR A 134 6.81 3.09 5.83
N MET A 135 5.86 3.51 4.99
CA MET A 135 4.54 3.99 5.45
C MET A 135 3.87 2.95 6.34
N LYS A 136 3.83 1.67 5.93
CA LYS A 136 3.28 0.61 6.78
C LYS A 136 4.03 0.51 8.11
N LYS A 137 5.37 0.57 8.07
CA LYS A 137 6.24 0.40 9.24
C LYS A 137 5.90 1.39 10.36
N ILE A 138 5.50 2.63 10.04
CA ILE A 138 5.23 3.66 11.06
C ILE A 138 4.13 3.27 12.06
N PHE A 139 3.19 2.40 11.64
CA PHE A 139 2.10 1.89 12.49
C PHE A 139 2.54 0.78 13.43
N TYR A 140 3.70 0.16 13.18
CA TYR A 140 4.23 -0.98 13.94
C TYR A 140 5.56 -0.66 14.65
N THR A 141 6.08 0.56 14.48
CA THR A 141 7.28 1.04 15.17
C THR A 141 7.07 1.03 16.68
N LYS A 142 8.05 0.49 17.41
CA LYS A 142 8.01 0.36 18.87
C LYS A 142 8.76 1.47 19.61
N ASP A 143 9.55 2.25 18.89
CA ASP A 143 10.35 3.33 19.45
C ASP A 143 10.49 4.47 18.46
N PHE A 144 10.31 5.70 18.97
CA PHE A 144 10.46 6.94 18.22
C PHE A 144 11.47 7.82 18.94
N ALA A 145 12.73 7.70 18.54
CA ALA A 145 13.84 8.50 19.05
C ALA A 145 14.30 9.51 17.99
N LEU A 146 13.43 10.45 17.61
CA LEU A 146 13.73 11.45 16.58
C LEU A 146 14.20 12.76 17.24
N ALA A 147 15.26 13.36 16.72
CA ALA A 147 15.74 14.66 17.19
C ALA A 147 14.76 15.80 16.85
N ALA A 148 14.16 15.76 15.66
CA ALA A 148 13.20 16.73 15.16
C ALA A 148 12.00 16.01 14.52
N PRO A 149 11.07 15.45 15.33
CA PRO A 149 9.91 14.74 14.80
C PRO A 149 8.93 15.69 14.08
N PRO A 150 8.32 15.26 12.96
CA PRO A 150 7.19 15.96 12.34
C PRO A 150 6.04 16.27 13.30
N ASN A 151 5.80 15.38 14.27
CA ASN A 151 4.82 15.57 15.34
C ASN A 151 5.48 15.39 16.72
N PRO A 152 6.00 16.47 17.34
CA PRO A 152 6.65 16.41 18.64
C PRO A 152 5.69 16.06 19.78
N GLU A 153 4.40 16.39 19.65
CA GLU A 153 3.37 16.00 20.62
C GLU A 153 3.21 14.49 20.67
N ALA A 154 3.06 13.85 19.50
CA ALA A 154 2.94 12.39 19.41
C ALA A 154 4.19 11.69 19.95
N GLN A 155 5.40 12.18 19.67
CA GLN A 155 6.62 11.59 20.22
C GLN A 155 6.67 11.70 21.75
N ARG A 156 6.36 12.89 22.28
CA ARG A 156 6.32 13.12 23.73
C ARG A 156 5.31 12.22 24.41
N MET A 157 4.08 12.10 23.88
CA MET A 157 3.07 11.20 24.44
C MET A 157 3.49 9.73 24.32
N PHE A 158 4.06 9.31 23.19
CA PHE A 158 4.52 7.94 23.02
C PHE A 158 5.57 7.54 24.07
N ARG A 159 6.46 8.47 24.45
CA ARG A 159 7.49 8.26 25.46
C ARG A 159 6.97 8.38 26.89
N ASP A 160 6.27 9.47 27.19
CA ASP A 160 5.98 9.91 28.56
C ASP A 160 4.54 9.63 29.01
N ASN A 161 3.60 9.43 28.07
CA ASN A 161 2.17 9.22 28.35
C ASN A 161 1.55 8.21 27.37
N LYS A 162 1.92 6.94 27.51
CA LYS A 162 1.48 5.87 26.61
C LYS A 162 -0.04 5.68 26.56
N SER A 163 -0.76 5.88 27.67
CA SER A 163 -2.22 5.79 27.70
C SER A 163 -2.84 6.91 26.86
N GLY A 164 -2.41 8.16 27.05
CA GLY A 164 -2.90 9.27 26.24
C GLY A 164 -2.55 9.14 24.76
N PHE A 165 -1.37 8.58 24.42
CA PHE A 165 -1.05 8.24 23.03
C PHE A 165 -2.03 7.20 22.47
N ALA A 166 -2.33 6.14 23.23
CA ALA A 166 -3.25 5.08 22.83
C ALA A 166 -4.67 5.61 22.61
N GLU A 167 -5.15 6.52 23.46
CA GLU A 167 -6.45 7.19 23.29
C GLU A 167 -6.50 8.00 21.98
N ARG A 168 -5.45 8.78 21.67
CA ARG A 168 -5.36 9.54 20.41
C ARG A 168 -5.29 8.63 19.19
N ALA A 169 -4.57 7.51 19.28
CA ALA A 169 -4.51 6.50 18.22
C ALA A 169 -5.88 5.82 18.01
N ALA A 170 -6.60 5.48 19.09
CA ALA A 170 -7.94 4.91 19.04
C ALA A 170 -8.95 5.89 18.40
N ALA A 171 -8.87 7.18 18.74
CA ALA A 171 -9.70 8.20 18.09
C ALA A 171 -9.46 8.28 16.57
N CYS A 172 -8.20 8.13 16.12
CA CYS A 172 -7.88 8.05 14.68
C CYS A 172 -8.50 6.79 14.04
N VAL A 173 -8.47 5.65 14.74
CA VAL A 173 -9.10 4.40 14.27
C VAL A 173 -10.61 4.58 14.11
N GLU A 174 -11.28 5.09 15.14
CA GLU A 174 -12.73 5.35 15.12
C GLU A 174 -13.13 6.28 13.99
N GLU A 175 -12.41 7.39 13.81
CA GLU A 175 -12.65 8.34 12.72
C GLU A 175 -12.48 7.66 11.36
N SER A 176 -11.40 6.90 11.17
CA SER A 176 -11.13 6.17 9.93
C SER A 176 -12.24 5.17 9.56
N LEU A 177 -12.84 4.52 10.57
CA LEU A 177 -13.93 3.56 10.38
C LEU A 177 -15.28 4.25 10.14
N SER A 178 -15.52 5.40 10.77
CA SER A 178 -16.73 6.19 10.52
C SER A 178 -16.80 6.68 9.08
N ARG A 179 -15.65 7.05 8.49
CA ARG A 179 -15.52 7.56 7.12
C ARG A 179 -15.12 6.50 6.10
N ARG A 180 -15.28 5.22 6.43
CA ARG A 180 -14.80 4.11 5.58
C ARG A 180 -15.38 4.12 4.17
N TYR A 181 -16.64 4.56 4.02
CA TYR A 181 -17.34 4.66 2.73
C TYR A 181 -17.23 6.03 2.06
N GLU A 182 -16.63 7.02 2.72
CA GLU A 182 -16.37 8.32 2.10
C GLU A 182 -15.20 8.18 1.12
N SER A 183 -15.43 8.47 -0.15
CA SER A 183 -14.36 8.43 -1.14
C SER A 183 -13.75 9.82 -1.26
N PRO A 184 -12.43 9.98 -1.05
CA PRO A 184 -11.79 11.26 -1.33
C PRO A 184 -12.03 11.70 -2.78
N PRO A 185 -12.17 13.01 -3.06
CA PRO A 185 -12.34 13.50 -4.42
C PRO A 185 -11.22 12.99 -5.34
N GLY A 186 -11.58 12.48 -6.51
CA GLY A 186 -10.64 11.90 -7.48
C GLY A 186 -10.10 10.51 -7.14
N SER A 187 -10.39 9.95 -5.96
CA SER A 187 -9.86 8.62 -5.58
C SER A 187 -10.37 7.50 -6.49
N SER A 188 -9.43 6.77 -7.11
CA SER A 188 -9.71 5.49 -7.79
C SER A 188 -10.20 4.40 -6.82
N LEU A 189 -9.84 4.49 -5.54
CA LEU A 189 -10.33 3.59 -4.51
C LEU A 189 -11.69 4.07 -4.00
N LYS A 190 -12.74 3.32 -4.30
CA LYS A 190 -14.11 3.59 -3.87
C LYS A 190 -14.61 2.47 -2.98
N PHE A 191 -14.88 2.80 -1.72
CA PHE A 191 -15.50 1.90 -0.76
C PHE A 191 -16.98 2.25 -0.68
N THR A 192 -17.84 1.27 -0.91
CA THR A 192 -19.29 1.43 -0.77
C THR A 192 -19.81 0.47 0.28
N GLU A 193 -21.00 0.75 0.78
CA GLU A 193 -21.69 -0.19 1.65
C GLU A 193 -21.83 -1.57 0.98
N PRO A 194 -21.69 -2.66 1.75
CA PRO A 194 -21.92 -4.00 1.24
C PRO A 194 -23.34 -4.12 0.68
N ARG A 195 -23.46 -4.74 -0.49
CA ARG A 195 -24.74 -5.08 -1.11
C ARG A 195 -24.96 -6.59 -0.98
N PRO A 196 -26.19 -7.10 -0.99
CA PRO A 196 -26.45 -8.54 -0.92
C PRO A 196 -25.70 -9.37 -1.97
N ALA A 197 -25.44 -8.80 -3.16
CA ALA A 197 -24.63 -9.45 -4.20
C ALA A 197 -23.18 -9.75 -3.76
N HIS A 198 -22.65 -9.00 -2.78
CA HIS A 198 -21.31 -9.20 -2.24
C HIS A 198 -21.25 -10.39 -1.26
N ASP A 199 -22.38 -10.83 -0.69
CA ASP A 199 -22.41 -11.86 0.35
C ASP A 199 -21.88 -13.20 -0.17
N SER A 200 -22.25 -13.58 -1.40
CA SER A 200 -21.75 -14.81 -2.05
C SER A 200 -20.24 -14.78 -2.27
N VAL A 201 -19.71 -13.62 -2.65
CA VAL A 201 -18.27 -13.41 -2.84
C VAL A 201 -17.54 -13.44 -1.51
N ALA A 202 -18.08 -12.77 -0.49
CA ALA A 202 -17.51 -12.75 0.86
C ALA A 202 -17.48 -14.16 1.47
N ALA A 203 -18.58 -14.91 1.37
CA ALA A 203 -18.65 -16.30 1.84
C ALA A 203 -17.61 -17.18 1.16
N ARG A 204 -17.40 -17.01 -0.16
CA ARG A 204 -16.36 -17.76 -0.89
C ARG A 204 -14.95 -17.39 -0.44
N ILE A 205 -14.67 -16.10 -0.23
CA ILE A 205 -13.34 -15.63 0.22
C ILE A 205 -13.04 -16.15 1.62
N LEU A 206 -13.99 -16.03 2.54
CA LEU A 206 -13.83 -16.47 3.94
C LEU A 206 -13.81 -18.00 4.04
N GLY A 207 -14.67 -18.70 3.29
CA GLY A 207 -14.69 -20.16 3.23
C GLY A 207 -13.41 -20.76 2.64
N ALA A 208 -12.83 -20.14 1.60
CA ALA A 208 -11.55 -20.57 1.04
C ALA A 208 -10.35 -20.34 1.98
N GLN A 209 -10.46 -19.43 2.95
CA GLN A 209 -9.43 -19.18 3.97
C GLN A 209 -9.52 -20.12 5.17
N ILE A 210 -10.66 -20.79 5.38
CA ILE A 210 -10.89 -21.79 6.44
C ILE A 210 -10.79 -23.20 5.84
N GLY A 211 -9.68 -23.48 5.15
CA GLY A 211 -9.30 -24.85 4.77
C GLY A 211 -8.66 -25.56 5.96
N VAL A 212 -9.49 -26.03 6.91
CA VAL A 212 -9.05 -26.98 7.96
C VAL A 212 -8.59 -28.27 7.26
N PRO A 213 -7.43 -28.87 7.61
CA PRO A 213 -7.05 -30.15 7.04
C PRO A 213 -8.09 -31.19 7.48
N ALA A 214 -8.63 -31.93 6.51
CA ALA A 214 -9.58 -33.00 6.76
C ALA A 214 -8.97 -33.99 7.77
N ALA A 215 -9.54 -34.02 8.98
CA ALA A 215 -9.28 -35.07 9.94
C ALA A 215 -9.75 -36.39 9.31
N ALA A 216 -8.80 -37.25 8.92
CA ALA A 216 -9.08 -38.64 8.62
C ALA A 216 -9.55 -39.30 9.92
N GLY A 217 -10.83 -39.64 9.98
CA GLY A 217 -11.44 -40.21 11.18
C GLY A 217 -12.81 -40.81 10.90
N GLY A 218 -12.80 -42.01 10.29
CA GLY A 218 -13.68 -43.10 10.71
C GLY A 218 -15.00 -43.31 9.96
N GLY A 219 -15.10 -44.49 9.36
CA GLY A 219 -16.35 -45.25 9.22
C GLY A 219 -16.77 -45.52 7.79
N ASP A 220 -16.64 -46.76 7.32
CA ASP A 220 -17.80 -47.67 7.25
C ASP A 220 -17.41 -49.09 6.79
N ALA A 221 -18.33 -50.02 7.11
CA ALA A 221 -18.62 -51.33 6.53
C ALA A 221 -18.07 -52.56 7.25
N GLY A 222 -18.94 -53.12 8.11
CA GLY A 222 -18.97 -54.55 8.41
C GLY A 222 -19.83 -55.34 7.42
N ALA A 223 -19.57 -56.65 7.36
CA ALA A 223 -20.51 -57.76 7.15
C ALA A 223 -19.68 -59.06 7.26
N GLU A 224 -19.94 -59.92 8.27
CA GLU A 224 -20.53 -61.27 8.15
C GLU A 224 -19.60 -62.33 7.52
N ALA A 225 -19.51 -63.60 7.92
CA ALA A 225 -19.88 -64.39 9.09
C ALA A 225 -19.21 -65.78 8.93
N GLU A 226 -19.15 -66.54 10.04
CA GLU A 226 -19.00 -68.01 10.15
C GLU A 226 -17.66 -68.72 9.90
N GLY A 227 -17.30 -69.59 10.86
CA GLY A 227 -16.81 -70.94 10.52
C GLY A 227 -15.54 -71.43 11.21
N GLY A 228 -15.68 -72.00 12.41
CA GLY A 228 -15.12 -73.33 12.71
C GLY A 228 -13.62 -73.52 13.03
N ASP A 229 -13.38 -73.80 14.31
CA ASP A 229 -12.71 -75.01 14.83
C ASP A 229 -11.19 -75.21 14.75
N ALA A 230 -10.66 -75.75 15.87
CA ALA A 230 -9.37 -76.43 16.10
C ALA A 230 -8.07 -75.64 15.79
N MET A 231 -6.90 -75.83 16.38
CA MET A 231 -6.32 -76.57 17.50
C MET A 231 -4.80 -76.34 17.31
N GLU A 232 -4.03 -76.49 18.39
CA GLU A 232 -2.60 -76.83 18.40
C GLU A 232 -1.50 -75.73 18.45
N ALA A 233 -0.63 -75.98 19.45
CA ALA A 233 0.76 -75.57 19.70
C ALA A 233 1.05 -74.15 20.21
#